data_AF-A0A8J8PL00-F1
#
_entry.id   AF-A0A8J8PL00-F1
#
_cell.length_a   1.000
_cell.length_b   1.000
_cell.length_c   1.000
_cell.angle_alpha   90.00
_cell.angle_beta   90.00
_cell.angle_gamma   90.00
#
_symmetry.space_group_name_H-M   'P 1'
#
loop_
_entity.id
_entity.type
_entity.pdbx_description
1 polymer ?
#
loop_
_entity_poly.entity_id
_entity_poly.type
_entity_poly.pdbx_seq_one_letter_code
_entity_poly.pdbx_strand_id
1 'polypeptide(L)' 'IGHASATKRDAEETLKLTGEGKITPVIAGTVRLDEIDKGYEILKDKKKIGKVLLKP' A
#
# COMPACT_ATOMS: atom_id res chain seq x y z
N ILE A 1 -1.61 -3.68 4.84
CA ILE A 1 -2.64 -4.36 5.66
C ILE A 1 -3.63 -4.99 4.71
N GLY A 2 -3.48 -6.29 4.46
CA GLY A 2 -4.52 -7.10 3.83
C GLY A 2 -5.63 -7.38 4.85
N HIS A 3 -6.83 -7.70 4.38
CA HIS A 3 -7.90 -8.12 5.27
C HIS A 3 -7.60 -9.53 5.80
N ALA A 4 -7.93 -9.82 7.07
CA ALA A 4 -7.64 -11.14 7.65
C ALA A 4 -8.35 -12.30 6.91
N SER A 5 -9.44 -12.00 6.18
CA SER A 5 -10.16 -12.97 5.36
C SER A 5 -9.65 -13.06 3.91
N ALA A 6 -8.66 -12.26 3.51
CA ALA A 6 -8.13 -12.32 2.16
C ALA A 6 -7.36 -13.62 1.97
N THR A 7 -7.74 -14.37 0.94
CA THR A 7 -7.12 -15.64 0.55
C THR A 7 -6.00 -15.42 -0.46
N LYS A 8 -5.22 -16.48 -0.71
CA LYS A 8 -4.24 -16.50 -1.81
C LYS A 8 -4.87 -16.13 -3.16
N ARG A 9 -6.07 -16.64 -3.44
CA ARG A 9 -6.79 -16.40 -4.69
C ARG A 9 -7.14 -14.93 -4.87
N ASP A 10 -7.58 -14.27 -3.79
CA ASP A 10 -7.91 -12.85 -3.83
C ASP A 10 -6.69 -11.99 -4.19
N ALA A 11 -5.50 -12.37 -3.68
CA ALA A 11 -4.25 -11.70 -4.01
C ALA A 11 -3.87 -11.90 -5.50
N GLU A 12 -3.98 -13.11 -6.02
CA GLU A 12 -3.69 -13.43 -7.43
C GLU A 12 -4.63 -12.68 -8.39
N GLU A 13 -5.93 -12.67 -8.11
CA GLU A 13 -6.92 -11.96 -8.93
C GLU A 13 -6.68 -10.44 -8.87
N THR A 14 -6.38 -9.89 -7.69
CA THR A 14 -6.05 -8.46 -7.53
C THR A 14 -4.79 -8.07 -8.29
N LEU A 15 -3.75 -8.91 -8.26
CA LEU A 15 -2.52 -8.70 -9.02
C LEU A 15 -2.77 -8.72 -10.53
N LYS A 16 -3.60 -9.64 -11.02
CA LYS A 16 -4.01 -9.67 -12.43
C LYS A 16 -4.70 -8.38 -12.85
N LEU A 17 -5.68 -7.91 -12.07
CA LEU A 17 -6.38 -6.66 -12.35
C LEU A 17 -5.45 -5.44 -12.31
N THR A 18 -4.44 -5.47 -11.44
CA THR A 18 -3.41 -4.42 -11.38
C THR A 18 -2.50 -4.45 -12.61
N GLY A 19 -2.06 -5.64 -13.05
CA GLY A 19 -1.25 -5.82 -14.25
C GLY A 19 -2.00 -5.44 -15.54
N GLU A 20 -3.32 -5.62 -15.58
CA GLU A 20 -4.20 -5.17 -16.66
C GLU A 20 -4.51 -3.65 -16.60
N GLY A 21 -4.03 -2.92 -15.58
CA GLY A 21 -4.28 -1.49 -15.40
C GLY A 21 -5.71 -1.14 -14.97
N LYS A 22 -6.55 -2.14 -14.66
CA LYS A 22 -7.94 -1.94 -14.21
C LYS A 22 -8.02 -1.41 -12.78
N ILE A 23 -7.01 -1.71 -11.97
CA ILE A 23 -6.87 -1.22 -10.61
C ILE A 23 -5.48 -0.58 -10.48
N THR A 24 -5.43 0.62 -9.92
CA THR A 24 -4.18 1.30 -9.60
C THR A 24 -4.10 1.50 -8.08
N PRO A 25 -3.02 1.07 -7.41
CA PRO A 25 -2.86 1.32 -5.99
C PRO A 25 -2.64 2.82 -5.74
N VAL A 26 -3.40 3.39 -4.81
CA VAL A 26 -3.22 4.78 -4.39
C VAL A 26 -2.09 4.82 -3.35
N ILE A 27 -1.00 5.49 -3.68
CA ILE A 27 0.17 5.63 -2.82
C ILE A 27 0.20 7.05 -2.24
N ALA A 28 0.12 7.14 -0.92
CA ALA A 28 0.14 8.41 -0.19
C ALA A 28 1.56 8.96 -0.01
N GLY A 29 2.56 8.08 -0.06
CA GLY A 29 3.97 8.44 0.05
C GLY A 29 4.86 7.20 -0.02
N THR A 30 6.11 7.41 -0.36
CA THR A 30 7.16 6.38 -0.36
C THR A 30 8.29 6.86 0.52
N VAL A 31 8.70 6.04 1.48
CA VAL A 31 9.82 6.31 2.39
C VAL A 31 10.87 5.22 2.26
N ARG A 32 12.13 5.56 2.53
CA ARG A 32 13.21 4.57 2.67
C ARG A 32 13.29 4.05 4.09
N LEU A 33 14.06 2.98 4.31
CA LEU A 33 14.25 2.38 5.62
C LEU A 33 14.88 3.35 6.64
N ASP A 34 15.77 4.25 6.21
CA ASP A 34 16.37 5.31 7.04
C ASP A 34 15.37 6.40 7.45
N GLU A 35 14.20 6.48 6.80
CA GLU A 35 13.16 7.47 7.05
C GLU A 35 11.90 6.84 7.69
N ILE A 36 12.03 5.72 8.40
CA ILE A 36 10.88 4.96 8.90
C ILE A 36 9.96 5.77 9.81
N ASP A 37 10.52 6.66 10.64
CA ASP A 37 9.76 7.53 11.55
C ASP A 37 8.84 8.48 10.80
N LYS A 38 9.33 9.08 9.71
CA LYS A 38 8.54 9.92 8.80
C LYS A 38 7.44 9.11 8.13
N GLY A 39 7.69 7.83 7.81
CA GLY A 39 6.67 6.90 7.36
C GLY A 39 5.52 6.76 8.36
N TYR A 40 5.84 6.63 9.66
CA TYR A 40 4.85 6.57 10.73
C TYR A 40 4.10 7.89 10.93
N GLU A 41 4.75 9.04 10.76
CA GLU A 41 4.08 10.34 10.81
C GLU A 41 3.04 10.46 9.70
N ILE A 42 3.39 10.10 8.46
CA ILE A 42 2.43 10.05 7.34
C ILE A 42 1.29 9.10 7.68
N LEU A 43 1.57 7.92 8.24
CA LEU A 43 0.53 6.97 8.66
C LEU A 43 -0.42 7.53 9.72
N LYS A 44 0.02 8.44 10.59
CA LYS A 44 -0.83 9.09 11.61
C LYS A 44 -1.66 10.24 11.04
N ASP A 45 -1.28 10.80 9.89
CA ASP A 45 -2.07 11.82 9.23
C ASP A 45 -3.45 11.26 8.82
N LYS A 46 -4.50 11.91 9.34
CA LYS A 46 -5.90 11.59 9.07
C LYS A 46 -6.35 12.07 7.69
N LYS A 47 -5.58 12.95 7.04
CA LYS A 47 -5.86 13.46 5.69
C LYS A 47 -5.27 12.60 4.58
N LYS A 48 -4.39 11.63 4.89
CA LYS A 48 -3.78 10.79 3.87
C LYS A 48 -4.85 9.98 3.12
N ILE A 49 -4.66 9.81 1.82
CA ILE A 49 -5.43 8.88 0.99
C ILE A 49 -4.45 7.90 0.37
N GLY A 50 -4.67 6.61 0.57
CA GLY A 50 -3.80 5.55 0.05
C GLY A 50 -2.86 4.93 1.08
N LYS A 51 -1.87 4.20 0.60
CA LYS A 51 -0.88 3.46 1.41
C LYS A 51 0.48 4.16 1.41
N VAL A 52 1.22 4.02 2.50
CA VAL A 52 2.62 4.44 2.58
C VAL A 52 3.48 3.23 2.19
N LEU A 53 4.32 3.39 1.18
CA LEU A 53 5.25 2.35 0.73
C LEU A 53 6.59 2.53 1.44
N LEU A 54 7.11 1.41 1.96
CA LEU A 54 8.49 1.33 2.40
C LEU A 54 9.32 0.78 1.25
N LYS A 55 10.30 1.55 0.81
CA LYS A 55 11.29 1.12 -0.16
C LYS A 55 12.49 0.51 0.62
N PRO A 56 12.84 -0.76 0.36
CA PRO A 56 14.01 -1.38 0.97
C PRO A 56 15.30 -0.68 0.55
#